data_AF-A0A7X9DGM5-F1
#
_entry.id   AF-A0A7X9DGM5-F1
#
_cell.length_a   1.000
_cell.length_b   1.000
_cell.length_c   1.000
_cell.angle_alpha   90.00
_cell.angle_beta   90.00
_cell.angle_gamma   90.00
#
_symmetry.space_group_name_H-M   'P 1'
#
loop_
_entity.id
_entity.type
_entity.pdbx_description
1 polymer ?
#
loop_
_entity_poly.entity_id
_entity_poly.type
_entity_poly.pdbx_seq_one_letter_code
_entity_poly.pdbx_strand_id
1 'polypeptide(L)'
;IREIVEPMNRLEGDSLPVSAFLPRPDGTFPPGTTQYEKRGIAVNVPEWQPDNCIQCNQCAYVCPHAVIRPFLLNEDEMKKAPADMVTLDAKGKGLEGLKFRIQISPLDCTGCGNCAEECPAKEKALIMKPLETQLNQQKYWDFIVKNVTYKDNLMNKYTVKGSQFCQPLFEFSGACAGCGETPYIKLITQLFGDRMLVANATGCSSIYGGSAPATPYCINAQGRGPACASSLFEDASEFGFGIHLGVAQQRNKLAQLLDQLAQTTSNSQIKDAALEWLAGKDNAEKSREATRKLLPLLKGDNSKEATEVLKLAQYLEKKSIWVFGGDGFAYDIGFGGLDHVIASGEDVNILVLDTEVYSNTGGQSSKATPIAAQAKFAAAGKRVRKKDLGLMAITYGYVYVAQVAMGASQMQYMRALTEAESYPGPSLIIAYSPCINHGLREGMGKSQLEEKRAVECGYWSLWRYNPLLEKEGKNPFILDSKEPQWDKFNAFLMGEVRYSALKKEFPEVADQLFAAALDNAKWRYNNYKKLAAQS
;
A
#
# COMPACT_ATOMS: atom_id res chain seq x y z
N ILE A 1 -2.70 18.93 17.58
CA ILE A 1 -2.60 17.77 18.50
C ILE A 1 -3.29 18.09 19.83
N ARG A 2 -2.70 18.96 20.67
CA ARG A 2 -3.21 19.32 22.01
C ARG A 2 -4.67 19.79 22.10
N GLU A 3 -5.15 20.55 21.11
CA GLU A 3 -6.46 21.20 21.19
C GLU A 3 -7.63 20.35 20.67
N ILE A 4 -7.37 19.28 19.91
CA ILE A 4 -8.43 18.47 19.27
C ILE A 4 -8.18 16.99 19.52
N VAL A 5 -7.02 16.49 19.06
CA VAL A 5 -6.67 15.06 19.12
C VAL A 5 -6.62 14.56 20.56
N GLU A 6 -5.91 15.27 21.43
CA GLU A 6 -5.76 14.86 22.84
C GLU A 6 -7.10 14.86 23.61
N PRO A 7 -7.94 15.92 23.56
CA PRO A 7 -9.28 15.91 24.16
C PRO A 7 -10.16 14.77 23.62
N MET A 8 -10.21 14.58 22.29
CA MET A 8 -10.99 13.49 21.69
C MET A 8 -10.51 12.11 22.18
N ASN A 9 -9.20 11.89 22.29
CA ASN A 9 -8.63 10.65 22.80
C ASN A 9 -8.89 10.43 24.29
N ARG A 10 -9.08 11.50 25.08
CA ARG A 10 -9.48 11.44 26.50
C ARG A 10 -10.99 11.28 26.72
N LEU A 11 -11.77 11.07 25.65
CA LEU A 11 -13.24 11.04 25.70
C LEU A 11 -13.87 12.38 26.11
N GLU A 12 -13.18 13.49 25.82
CA GLU A 12 -13.62 14.86 26.09
C GLU A 12 -14.05 15.57 24.79
N GLY A 13 -14.26 14.83 23.69
CA GLY A 13 -14.56 15.39 22.37
C GLY A 13 -15.83 16.26 22.33
N ASP A 14 -16.88 15.87 23.07
CA ASP A 14 -18.14 16.62 23.17
C ASP A 14 -17.97 18.00 23.83
N SER A 15 -16.87 18.23 24.55
CA SER A 15 -16.57 19.54 25.16
C SER A 15 -15.95 20.54 24.18
N LEU A 16 -15.53 20.09 23.00
CA LEU A 16 -14.93 20.96 21.98
C LEU A 16 -16.02 21.85 21.36
N PRO A 17 -15.89 23.19 21.44
CA PRO A 17 -16.85 24.08 20.82
C PRO A 17 -16.71 24.03 19.28
N VAL A 18 -17.75 24.44 18.55
CA VAL A 18 -17.70 24.60 17.08
C VAL A 18 -16.51 25.48 16.66
N SER A 19 -16.15 26.48 17.47
CA SER A 19 -15.00 27.36 17.22
C SER A 19 -13.66 26.63 17.15
N ALA A 20 -13.51 25.46 17.78
CA ALA A 20 -12.31 24.64 17.69
C ALA A 20 -12.06 24.10 16.26
N PHE A 21 -13.12 24.03 15.44
CA PHE A 21 -13.08 23.51 14.08
C PHE A 21 -13.16 24.61 13.01
N LEU A 22 -13.39 25.87 13.38
CA LEU A 22 -13.44 27.00 12.42
C LEU A 22 -12.16 27.17 11.58
N PRO A 23 -10.94 26.83 12.05
CA PRO A 23 -9.76 26.83 11.18
C PRO A 23 -9.78 25.78 10.07
N ARG A 24 -10.71 24.81 10.11
CA ARG A 24 -10.87 23.70 9.16
C ARG A 24 -12.37 23.43 8.90
N PRO A 25 -13.11 24.43 8.37
CA PRO A 25 -14.57 24.36 8.25
C PRO A 25 -15.04 23.33 7.19
N ASP A 26 -14.11 22.85 6.36
CA ASP A 26 -14.28 21.80 5.37
C ASP A 26 -14.11 20.39 5.95
N GLY A 27 -13.79 20.26 7.25
CA GLY A 27 -13.53 18.98 7.89
C GLY A 27 -12.17 18.37 7.59
N THR A 28 -11.24 19.12 6.98
CA THR A 28 -9.88 18.63 6.73
C THR A 28 -9.15 18.34 8.04
N PHE A 29 -8.45 17.20 8.14
CA PHE A 29 -7.56 16.87 9.27
C PHE A 29 -6.09 16.92 8.84
N PRO A 30 -5.18 17.37 9.73
CA PRO A 30 -3.75 17.36 9.42
C PRO A 30 -3.23 15.92 9.31
N PRO A 31 -2.17 15.69 8.51
CA PRO A 31 -1.55 14.37 8.40
C PRO A 31 -0.77 13.98 9.66
N GLY A 32 -0.60 12.68 9.88
CA GLY A 32 0.33 12.09 10.84
C GLY A 32 -0.06 12.23 12.32
N THR A 33 -1.35 12.42 12.65
CA THR A 33 -1.74 12.58 14.07
C THR A 33 -1.60 11.28 14.86
N THR A 34 -1.60 10.12 14.21
CA THR A 34 -1.37 8.81 14.85
C THR A 34 0.01 8.69 15.50
N GLN A 35 1.01 9.46 15.06
CA GLN A 35 2.35 9.49 15.67
C GLN A 35 2.33 9.82 17.16
N TYR A 36 1.29 10.52 17.63
CA TYR A 36 1.15 11.01 19.00
C TYR A 36 0.32 10.07 19.90
N GLU A 37 -0.29 9.00 19.37
CA GLU A 37 -1.19 8.16 20.15
C GLU A 37 -0.46 7.23 21.12
N LYS A 38 0.58 6.51 20.63
CA LYS A 38 1.45 5.65 21.45
C LYS A 38 0.64 4.71 22.38
N ARG A 39 -0.33 4.02 21.78
CA ARG A 39 -1.43 3.31 22.46
C ARG A 39 -0.99 2.25 23.48
N GLY A 40 0.14 1.59 23.27
CA GLY A 40 0.71 0.61 24.19
C GLY A 40 -0.16 -0.64 24.40
N ILE A 41 -0.84 -1.11 23.35
CA ILE A 41 -1.88 -2.17 23.46
C ILE A 41 -1.37 -3.60 23.23
N ALA A 42 -0.12 -3.78 22.77
CA ALA A 42 0.42 -5.11 22.52
C ALA A 42 0.67 -5.87 23.83
N VAL A 43 0.30 -7.16 23.86
CA VAL A 43 0.72 -8.07 24.94
C VAL A 43 2.21 -8.40 24.81
N ASN A 44 2.63 -8.77 23.59
CA ASN A 44 4.02 -9.04 23.26
C ASN A 44 4.48 -8.17 22.10
N VAL A 45 5.74 -7.74 22.10
CA VAL A 45 6.39 -7.02 21.00
C VAL A 45 7.66 -7.75 20.58
N PRO A 46 8.10 -7.63 19.31
CA PRO A 46 9.29 -8.32 18.83
C PRO A 46 10.56 -7.68 19.40
N GLU A 47 11.38 -8.48 20.06
CA GLU A 47 12.75 -8.14 20.47
C GLU A 47 13.73 -8.53 19.36
N TRP A 48 14.56 -7.57 18.93
CA TRP A 48 15.57 -7.78 17.89
C TRP A 48 16.81 -8.48 18.44
N GLN A 49 17.22 -9.57 17.78
CA GLN A 49 18.45 -10.31 18.05
C GLN A 49 19.49 -9.95 16.96
N PRO A 50 20.46 -9.06 17.25
CA PRO A 50 21.37 -8.53 16.23
C PRO A 50 22.23 -9.61 15.57
N ASP A 51 22.72 -10.58 16.35
CA ASP A 51 23.63 -11.63 15.88
C ASP A 51 22.99 -12.54 14.83
N ASN A 52 21.67 -12.71 14.89
CA ASN A 52 20.89 -13.52 13.96
C ASN A 52 20.42 -12.72 12.73
N CYS A 53 20.56 -11.40 12.76
CA CYS A 53 19.98 -10.53 11.75
C CYS A 53 20.77 -10.53 10.44
N ILE A 54 20.13 -10.94 9.35
CA ILE A 54 20.71 -10.91 8.00
C ILE A 54 20.46 -9.59 7.25
N GLN A 55 19.85 -8.59 7.89
CA GLN A 55 19.59 -7.25 7.33
C GLN A 55 18.78 -7.26 6.01
N CYS A 56 17.75 -8.10 5.94
CA CYS A 56 16.90 -8.26 4.75
C CYS A 56 15.70 -7.30 4.68
N ASN A 57 15.37 -6.64 5.80
CA ASN A 57 14.23 -5.73 5.99
C ASN A 57 12.82 -6.34 5.78
N GLN A 58 12.69 -7.66 5.62
CA GLN A 58 11.37 -8.29 5.41
C GLN A 58 10.42 -8.07 6.60
N CYS A 59 10.93 -8.01 7.82
CA CYS A 59 10.15 -7.71 9.01
C CYS A 59 9.42 -6.35 8.95
N ALA A 60 10.06 -5.33 8.37
CA ALA A 60 9.47 -4.01 8.15
C ALA A 60 8.55 -4.00 6.93
N TYR A 61 8.90 -4.77 5.90
CA TYR A 61 8.12 -4.93 4.68
C TYR A 61 6.70 -5.40 4.99
N VAL A 62 6.58 -6.44 5.82
CA VAL A 62 5.30 -7.09 6.16
C VAL A 62 4.56 -6.46 7.33
N CYS A 63 5.14 -5.45 7.99
CA CYS A 63 4.52 -4.88 9.18
C CYS A 63 3.25 -4.09 8.80
N PRO A 64 2.07 -4.45 9.33
CA PRO A 64 0.82 -3.78 8.99
C PRO A 64 0.66 -2.38 9.63
N HIS A 65 1.55 -2.00 10.56
CA HIS A 65 1.43 -0.74 11.30
C HIS A 65 2.69 0.13 11.20
N ALA A 66 3.69 -0.28 10.39
CA ALA A 66 4.98 0.39 10.27
C ALA A 66 5.73 0.59 11.61
N VAL A 67 5.55 -0.31 12.58
CA VAL A 67 6.11 -0.18 13.95
C VAL A 67 7.54 -0.72 14.07
N ILE A 68 8.02 -1.44 13.06
CA ILE A 68 9.37 -1.99 12.97
C ILE A 68 9.99 -1.47 11.68
N ARG A 69 11.13 -0.78 11.80
CA ARG A 69 11.80 -0.13 10.67
C ARG A 69 13.30 -0.37 10.70
N PRO A 70 13.94 -0.53 9.54
CA PRO A 70 15.38 -0.53 9.43
C PRO A 70 15.89 0.91 9.33
N PHE A 71 16.97 1.20 10.05
CA PHE A 71 17.64 2.49 10.02
C PHE A 71 19.09 2.31 9.63
N LEU A 72 19.56 3.23 8.80
CA LEU A 72 20.97 3.41 8.47
C LEU A 72 21.45 4.70 9.14
N LEU A 73 22.49 4.59 9.94
CA LEU A 73 23.08 5.71 10.68
C LEU A 73 24.47 5.99 10.13
N ASN A 74 24.75 7.26 9.81
CA ASN A 74 26.09 7.72 9.48
C ASN A 74 26.90 8.02 10.76
N GLU A 75 28.17 8.38 10.59
CA GLU A 75 29.07 8.66 11.72
C GLU A 75 28.55 9.77 12.65
N ASP A 76 28.00 10.85 12.11
CA ASP A 76 27.51 11.98 12.89
C ASP A 76 26.21 11.69 13.65
N GLU A 77 25.34 10.86 13.07
CA GLU A 77 24.15 10.35 13.75
C GLU A 77 24.53 9.34 14.83
N MET A 78 25.56 8.51 14.61
CA MET A 78 26.09 7.59 15.61
C MET A 78 26.75 8.31 16.79
N LYS A 79 27.44 9.44 16.58
CA LYS A 79 27.98 10.26 17.68
C LYS A 79 26.90 10.80 18.62
N LYS A 80 25.67 10.96 18.13
CA LYS A 80 24.51 11.43 18.90
C LYS A 80 23.70 10.28 19.52
N ALA A 81 23.93 9.05 19.06
CA ALA A 81 23.18 7.89 19.50
C ALA A 81 23.46 7.56 20.97
N PRO A 82 22.46 7.06 21.72
CA PRO A 82 22.69 6.53 23.05
C PRO A 82 23.78 5.44 23.04
N ALA A 83 24.70 5.48 23.99
CA ALA A 83 25.85 4.57 24.02
C ALA A 83 25.46 3.09 24.15
N ASP A 84 24.30 2.82 24.75
CA ASP A 84 23.71 1.49 24.92
C ASP A 84 22.86 1.03 23.72
N MET A 85 22.74 1.83 22.66
CA MET A 85 21.98 1.49 21.46
C MET A 85 22.80 0.57 20.53
N VAL A 86 22.50 -0.73 20.58
CA VAL A 86 23.19 -1.74 19.75
C VAL A 86 22.94 -1.50 18.26
N THR A 87 24.00 -1.58 17.45
CA THR A 87 23.92 -1.51 15.99
C THR A 87 24.82 -2.58 15.35
N LEU A 88 24.61 -2.84 14.07
CA LEU A 88 25.48 -3.69 13.25
C LEU A 88 26.18 -2.85 12.19
N ASP A 89 27.26 -3.34 11.61
CA ASP A 89 27.74 -2.78 10.34
C ASP A 89 26.74 -3.05 9.22
N ALA A 90 26.42 -2.03 8.43
CA ALA A 90 25.48 -2.18 7.32
C ALA A 90 26.08 -3.07 6.22
N LYS A 91 25.30 -4.07 5.78
CA LYS A 91 25.65 -5.02 4.72
C LYS A 91 25.01 -4.62 3.41
N GLY A 92 25.81 -4.43 2.37
CA GLY A 92 25.36 -4.19 0.99
C GLY A 92 26.21 -3.14 0.27
N LYS A 93 26.31 -3.26 -1.06
CA LYS A 93 27.03 -2.30 -1.89
C LYS A 93 26.41 -0.90 -1.76
N GLY A 94 27.23 0.11 -1.48
CA GLY A 94 26.80 1.50 -1.30
C GLY A 94 26.37 1.83 0.14
N LEU A 95 26.49 0.89 1.08
CA LEU A 95 26.19 1.08 2.51
C LEU A 95 27.44 1.04 3.39
N GLU A 96 28.63 1.01 2.78
CA GLU A 96 29.91 0.93 3.48
C GLU A 96 30.08 2.11 4.45
N GLY A 97 30.56 1.83 5.67
CA GLY A 97 30.76 2.83 6.71
C GLY A 97 29.49 3.24 7.48
N LEU A 98 28.30 2.77 7.08
CA LEU A 98 27.06 3.00 7.81
C LEU A 98 26.82 1.93 8.87
N LYS A 99 26.07 2.30 9.92
CA LYS A 99 25.53 1.36 10.91
C LYS A 99 24.08 1.03 10.57
N PHE A 100 23.68 -0.21 10.83
CA PHE A 100 22.35 -0.73 10.62
C PHE A 100 21.69 -1.10 11.95
N ARG A 101 20.41 -0.77 12.09
CA ARG A 101 19.59 -1.20 13.22
C ARG A 101 18.16 -1.47 12.78
N ILE A 102 17.59 -2.58 13.24
CA ILE A 102 16.13 -2.74 13.29
C ILE A 102 15.66 -2.10 14.59
N GLN A 103 14.79 -1.11 14.50
CA GLN A 103 14.18 -0.47 15.66
C GLN A 103 12.67 -0.70 15.65
N ILE A 104 12.13 -0.98 16.83
CA ILE A 104 10.72 -1.23 17.08
C ILE A 104 10.16 -0.08 17.92
N SER A 105 8.96 0.40 17.59
CA SER A 105 8.13 1.24 18.45
C SER A 105 7.28 0.33 19.33
N PRO A 106 7.65 0.09 20.60
CA PRO A 106 6.88 -0.80 21.47
C PRO A 106 5.46 -0.26 21.69
N LEU A 107 5.29 1.07 21.79
CA LEU A 107 4.00 1.68 22.10
C LEU A 107 3.05 1.76 20.90
N ASP A 108 3.54 1.65 19.67
CA ASP A 108 2.65 1.58 18.49
C ASP A 108 2.42 0.14 18.03
N CYS A 109 3.21 -0.82 18.54
CA CYS A 109 3.09 -2.22 18.19
C CYS A 109 1.72 -2.79 18.60
N THR A 110 1.18 -3.65 17.74
CA THR A 110 -0.07 -4.38 17.99
C THR A 110 0.15 -5.84 18.38
N GLY A 111 1.41 -6.28 18.44
CA GLY A 111 1.79 -7.61 18.88
C GLY A 111 1.37 -8.76 17.96
N CYS A 112 1.07 -8.47 16.68
CA CYS A 112 0.55 -9.49 15.77
C CYS A 112 1.53 -10.64 15.48
N GLY A 113 2.84 -10.41 15.52
CA GLY A 113 3.85 -11.44 15.30
C GLY A 113 4.29 -11.70 13.86
N ASN A 114 3.64 -11.10 12.85
CA ASN A 114 3.98 -11.31 11.42
C ASN A 114 5.48 -11.08 11.11
N CYS A 115 6.09 -10.05 11.69
CA CYS A 115 7.50 -9.75 11.47
C CYS A 115 8.45 -10.85 12.00
N ALA A 116 8.10 -11.51 13.11
CA ALA A 116 8.88 -12.62 13.65
C ALA A 116 8.66 -13.90 12.84
N GLU A 117 7.42 -14.11 12.39
CA GLU A 117 7.07 -15.23 11.51
C GLU A 117 7.86 -15.17 10.20
N GLU A 118 7.82 -14.03 9.53
CA GLU A 118 8.45 -13.79 8.24
C GLU A 118 9.98 -13.60 8.33
N CYS A 119 10.56 -13.61 9.54
CA CYS A 119 12.01 -13.54 9.69
C CYS A 119 12.67 -14.78 9.05
N PRO A 120 13.46 -14.63 7.97
CA PRO A 120 14.00 -15.74 7.20
C PRO A 120 15.35 -16.24 7.74
N ALA A 121 15.87 -15.63 8.81
CA ALA A 121 17.10 -16.06 9.44
C ALA A 121 16.94 -17.47 10.02
N LYS A 122 18.00 -18.29 9.91
CA LYS A 122 18.00 -19.68 10.40
C LYS A 122 17.64 -19.75 11.87
N GLU A 123 18.28 -18.91 12.67
CA GLU A 123 17.85 -18.59 14.03
C GLU A 123 17.05 -17.29 13.98
N LYS A 124 15.92 -17.24 14.69
CA LYS A 124 15.02 -16.09 14.59
C LYS A 124 15.72 -14.82 15.11
N ALA A 125 15.75 -13.80 14.26
CA ALA A 125 16.28 -12.48 14.62
C ALA A 125 15.25 -11.58 15.31
N LEU A 126 14.01 -12.06 15.47
CA LEU A 126 12.92 -11.39 16.15
C LEU A 126 12.20 -12.42 17.01
N ILE A 127 12.12 -12.17 18.32
CA ILE A 127 11.47 -13.05 19.28
C ILE A 127 10.40 -12.24 19.99
N MET A 128 9.17 -12.74 20.04
CA MET A 128 8.09 -12.05 20.74
C MET A 128 8.34 -12.11 22.25
N LYS A 129 8.35 -10.95 22.91
CA LYS A 129 8.57 -10.79 24.36
C LYS A 129 7.45 -9.94 24.98
N PRO A 130 7.13 -10.11 26.28
CA PRO A 130 6.17 -9.24 26.96
C PRO A 130 6.53 -7.76 26.80
N LEU A 131 5.53 -6.92 26.54
CA LEU A 131 5.72 -5.48 26.26
C LEU A 131 6.56 -4.79 27.35
N GLU A 132 6.34 -5.13 28.62
CA GLU A 132 7.00 -4.52 29.78
C GLU A 132 8.52 -4.69 29.73
N THR A 133 8.99 -5.81 29.16
CA THR A 133 10.43 -6.09 29.00
C THR A 133 11.08 -5.24 27.92
N GLN A 134 10.28 -4.64 27.02
CA GLN A 134 10.74 -3.93 25.83
C GLN A 134 10.46 -2.43 25.86
N LEU A 135 9.84 -1.90 26.93
CA LEU A 135 9.53 -0.46 27.05
C LEU A 135 10.77 0.44 26.93
N ASN A 136 11.95 -0.02 27.37
CA ASN A 136 13.21 0.70 27.20
C ASN A 136 13.58 0.93 25.71
N GLN A 137 13.00 0.18 24.77
CA GLN A 137 13.20 0.41 23.34
C GLN A 137 12.53 1.70 22.85
N GLN A 138 11.54 2.24 23.58
CA GLN A 138 10.85 3.48 23.19
C GLN A 138 11.81 4.67 23.12
N LYS A 139 12.75 4.79 24.06
CA LYS A 139 13.74 5.89 24.05
C LYS A 139 14.60 5.89 22.78
N TYR A 140 14.93 4.70 22.26
CA TYR A 140 15.68 4.57 21.01
C TYR A 140 14.82 4.87 19.80
N TRP A 141 13.55 4.45 19.81
CA TRP A 141 12.59 4.84 18.78
C TRP A 141 12.49 6.37 18.70
N ASP A 142 12.24 7.04 19.82
CA ASP A 142 12.09 8.49 19.90
C ASP A 142 13.36 9.23 19.47
N PHE A 143 14.54 8.71 19.85
CA PHE A 143 15.82 9.23 19.37
C PHE A 143 15.94 9.10 17.84
N ILE A 144 15.69 7.91 17.30
CA ILE A 144 15.89 7.62 15.89
C ILE A 144 14.96 8.45 15.01
N VAL A 145 13.65 8.47 15.29
CA VAL A 145 12.69 9.21 14.45
C VAL A 145 12.95 10.72 14.46
N LYS A 146 13.59 11.25 15.50
CA LYS A 146 13.94 12.66 15.64
C LYS A 146 15.28 13.01 14.99
N ASN A 147 16.28 12.13 15.09
CA ASN A 147 17.68 12.49 14.82
C ASN A 147 18.31 11.74 13.63
N VAL A 148 17.67 10.67 13.13
CA VAL A 148 18.19 9.87 12.03
C VAL A 148 17.39 10.18 10.77
N THR A 149 18.10 10.61 9.73
CA THR A 149 17.51 10.85 8.41
C THR A 149 17.27 9.53 7.67
N TYR A 150 16.23 9.44 6.84
CA TYR A 150 16.04 8.29 5.96
C TYR A 150 17.06 8.33 4.81
N LYS A 151 17.66 7.18 4.48
CA LYS A 151 18.66 7.01 3.40
C LYS A 151 18.01 6.28 2.24
N ASP A 152 17.05 6.94 1.61
CA ASP A 152 16.17 6.38 0.57
C ASP A 152 16.79 6.38 -0.84
N ASN A 153 17.99 6.95 -0.99
CA ASN A 153 18.71 7.09 -2.26
C ASN A 153 19.96 6.19 -2.40
N LEU A 154 20.35 5.46 -1.34
CA LEU A 154 21.57 4.64 -1.34
C LEU A 154 21.38 3.25 -1.98
N MET A 155 20.13 2.81 -2.12
CA MET A 155 19.81 1.53 -2.73
C MET A 155 18.54 1.65 -3.57
N ASN A 156 18.39 0.79 -4.58
CA ASN A 156 17.20 0.78 -5.42
C ASN A 156 15.93 0.54 -4.58
N LYS A 157 15.06 1.56 -4.51
CA LYS A 157 13.78 1.51 -3.77
C LYS A 157 12.82 0.45 -4.30
N TYR A 158 12.93 0.03 -5.57
CA TYR A 158 12.11 -1.03 -6.17
C TYR A 158 12.60 -2.45 -5.84
N THR A 159 13.18 -2.62 -4.65
CA THR A 159 13.58 -3.92 -4.10
C THR A 159 12.98 -4.07 -2.71
N VAL A 160 12.78 -5.31 -2.25
CA VAL A 160 12.26 -5.57 -0.90
C VAL A 160 13.11 -4.85 0.16
N LYS A 161 14.44 -5.02 0.11
CA LYS A 161 15.32 -4.38 1.09
C LYS A 161 15.33 -2.85 0.95
N GLY A 162 15.37 -2.33 -0.27
CA GLY A 162 15.52 -0.89 -0.55
C GLY A 162 14.30 -0.07 -0.24
N SER A 163 13.11 -0.59 -0.59
CA SER A 163 11.83 0.05 -0.26
C SER A 163 11.68 0.32 1.24
N GLN A 164 12.30 -0.52 2.09
CA GLN A 164 12.19 -0.37 3.54
C GLN A 164 13.17 0.64 4.14
N PHE A 165 14.15 1.13 3.38
CA PHE A 165 14.93 2.31 3.77
C PHE A 165 14.22 3.63 3.41
N CYS A 166 13.16 3.56 2.61
CA CYS A 166 12.26 4.69 2.39
C CYS A 166 11.30 4.85 3.57
N GLN A 167 11.02 6.09 3.95
CA GLN A 167 10.07 6.40 5.01
C GLN A 167 8.68 5.86 4.64
N PRO A 168 8.03 5.05 5.50
CA PRO A 168 6.62 4.76 5.34
C PRO A 168 5.80 6.02 5.61
N LEU A 169 4.92 6.40 4.67
CA LEU A 169 4.02 7.56 4.81
C LEU A 169 2.59 7.14 5.14
N PHE A 170 2.44 5.91 5.64
CA PHE A 170 1.24 5.36 6.26
C PHE A 170 1.67 4.51 7.46
N GLU A 171 1.37 4.98 8.67
CA GLU A 171 1.87 4.40 9.91
C GLU A 171 0.81 4.42 11.02
N PHE A 172 0.89 3.44 11.93
CA PHE A 172 0.13 3.41 13.18
C PHE A 172 -1.40 3.54 13.04
N SER A 173 -1.95 3.01 11.94
CA SER A 173 -3.39 3.05 11.69
C SER A 173 -4.20 2.29 12.74
N GLY A 174 -5.50 2.60 12.80
CA GLY A 174 -6.47 1.88 13.65
C GLY A 174 -6.81 0.45 13.18
N ALA A 175 -6.10 -0.09 12.18
CA ALA A 175 -6.38 -1.42 11.64
C ALA A 175 -6.12 -2.54 12.67
N CYS A 176 -6.77 -3.69 12.48
CA CYS A 176 -6.59 -4.86 13.34
C CYS A 176 -5.13 -5.34 13.41
N ALA A 177 -4.74 -5.94 14.54
CA ALA A 177 -3.44 -6.58 14.67
C ALA A 177 -3.26 -7.66 13.59
N GLY A 178 -2.25 -7.50 12.72
CA GLY A 178 -1.99 -8.44 11.62
C GLY A 178 -2.85 -8.25 10.37
N CYS A 179 -3.56 -7.12 10.24
CA CYS A 179 -4.37 -6.78 9.07
C CYS A 179 -3.64 -7.05 7.75
N GLY A 180 -4.29 -7.76 6.83
CA GLY A 180 -3.72 -8.08 5.52
C GLY A 180 -3.73 -6.90 4.54
N GLU A 181 -4.47 -5.82 4.80
CA GLU A 181 -4.60 -4.72 3.84
C GLU A 181 -3.43 -3.71 3.92
N THR A 182 -3.07 -3.29 5.13
CA THR A 182 -2.18 -2.15 5.34
C THR A 182 -0.71 -2.35 4.91
N PRO A 183 -0.12 -3.56 4.87
CA PRO A 183 1.21 -3.74 4.30
C PRO A 183 1.30 -3.28 2.83
N TYR A 184 0.24 -3.52 2.04
CA TYR A 184 0.15 -3.09 0.64
C TYR A 184 0.17 -1.56 0.53
N ILE A 185 -0.72 -0.87 1.26
CA ILE A 185 -0.78 0.60 1.29
C ILE A 185 0.55 1.19 1.75
N LYS A 186 1.12 0.68 2.85
CA LYS A 186 2.41 1.14 3.38
C LYS A 186 3.49 1.07 2.30
N LEU A 187 3.60 -0.04 1.57
CA LEU A 187 4.61 -0.16 0.53
C LEU A 187 4.41 0.84 -0.61
N ILE A 188 3.17 1.04 -1.06
CA ILE A 188 2.86 2.05 -2.09
C ILE A 188 3.32 3.44 -1.64
N THR A 189 3.06 3.81 -0.39
CA THR A 189 3.50 5.12 0.13
C THR A 189 5.02 5.26 0.23
N GLN A 190 5.75 4.17 0.47
CA GLN A 190 7.22 4.17 0.46
C GLN A 190 7.80 4.42 -0.95
N LEU A 191 7.09 4.00 -2.00
CA LEU A 191 7.56 4.12 -3.38
C LEU A 191 7.13 5.43 -4.04
N PHE A 192 5.90 5.88 -3.78
CA PHE A 192 5.23 6.95 -4.53
C PHE A 192 4.61 8.04 -3.64
N GLY A 193 4.72 7.92 -2.31
CA GLY A 193 3.97 8.74 -1.36
C GLY A 193 4.28 10.23 -1.38
N ASP A 194 5.44 10.63 -1.85
CA ASP A 194 5.83 12.05 -1.95
C ASP A 194 5.10 12.82 -3.07
N ARG A 195 4.38 12.13 -3.95
CA ARG A 195 3.65 12.70 -5.09
C ARG A 195 2.27 12.08 -5.32
N MET A 196 1.75 11.33 -4.36
CA MET A 196 0.49 10.59 -4.53
C MET A 196 -0.75 11.36 -4.07
N LEU A 197 -1.83 11.17 -4.81
CA LEU A 197 -3.19 11.61 -4.48
C LEU A 197 -4.05 10.36 -4.37
N VAL A 198 -4.84 10.23 -3.30
CA VAL A 198 -5.62 9.03 -2.99
C VAL A 198 -7.10 9.36 -2.91
N ALA A 199 -7.89 8.68 -3.75
CA ALA A 199 -9.33 8.52 -3.58
C ALA A 199 -9.59 7.18 -2.89
N ASN A 200 -10.15 7.19 -1.68
CA ASN A 200 -10.37 5.97 -0.90
C ASN A 200 -11.86 5.69 -0.79
N ALA A 201 -12.29 4.51 -1.24
CA ALA A 201 -13.66 4.06 -1.08
C ALA A 201 -13.98 3.85 0.41
N THR A 202 -15.23 4.10 0.78
CA THR A 202 -15.70 3.77 2.13
C THR A 202 -15.55 2.27 2.40
N GLY A 203 -14.93 1.90 3.52
CA GLY A 203 -14.65 0.52 3.90
C GLY A 203 -13.60 0.46 5.00
N CYS A 204 -13.01 -0.72 5.27
CA CYS A 204 -11.93 -0.81 6.26
C CYS A 204 -10.81 0.20 5.96
N SER A 205 -10.44 0.34 4.67
CA SER A 205 -9.42 1.28 4.20
C SER A 205 -9.69 2.74 4.52
N SER A 206 -10.94 3.20 4.50
CA SER A 206 -11.27 4.56 4.93
C SER A 206 -11.35 4.67 6.46
N ILE A 207 -11.83 3.64 7.16
CA ILE A 207 -11.94 3.65 8.62
C ILE A 207 -10.56 3.70 9.28
N TYR A 208 -9.68 2.74 9.01
CA TYR A 208 -8.34 2.82 9.58
C TYR A 208 -7.49 3.93 8.95
N GLY A 209 -7.88 4.43 7.77
CA GLY A 209 -7.15 5.43 6.99
C GLY A 209 -7.49 6.89 7.32
N GLY A 210 -8.63 7.15 7.97
CA GLY A 210 -9.14 8.52 8.17
C GLY A 210 -10.25 8.66 9.21
N SER A 211 -10.26 7.86 10.28
CA SER A 211 -11.16 8.09 11.42
C SER A 211 -10.64 9.21 12.32
N ALA A 212 -11.30 10.38 12.27
CA ALA A 212 -10.96 11.50 13.12
C ALA A 212 -10.96 11.09 14.62
N PRO A 213 -9.96 11.54 15.41
CA PRO A 213 -8.95 12.55 15.08
C PRO A 213 -7.63 11.98 14.51
N ALA A 214 -7.56 10.67 14.25
CA ALA A 214 -6.35 9.92 13.98
C ALA A 214 -6.12 9.73 12.47
N THR A 215 -5.03 10.30 11.95
CA THR A 215 -4.63 10.21 10.54
C THR A 215 -3.30 9.42 10.43
N PRO A 216 -3.29 8.23 9.80
CA PRO A 216 -2.08 7.43 9.61
C PRO A 216 -1.21 7.89 8.45
N TYR A 217 -1.78 8.59 7.47
CA TYR A 217 -1.02 9.19 6.38
C TYR A 217 -0.19 10.35 6.92
N CYS A 218 1.13 10.32 6.70
CA CYS A 218 2.05 11.33 7.23
C CYS A 218 2.90 11.97 6.12
N ILE A 219 3.75 12.93 6.50
CA ILE A 219 4.64 13.65 5.59
C ILE A 219 6.10 13.25 5.82
N ASN A 220 6.89 13.34 4.77
CA ASN A 220 8.33 13.17 4.83
C ASN A 220 9.03 14.45 5.33
N ALA A 221 10.36 14.40 5.45
CA ALA A 221 11.18 15.53 5.90
C ALA A 221 11.10 16.77 4.99
N GLN A 222 10.63 16.64 3.75
CA GLN A 222 10.41 17.76 2.81
C GLN A 222 8.97 18.31 2.90
N GLY A 223 8.16 17.83 3.85
CA GLY A 223 6.77 18.23 4.00
C GLY A 223 5.82 17.65 2.94
N ARG A 224 6.24 16.59 2.24
CA ARG A 224 5.46 15.93 1.18
C ARG A 224 4.90 14.61 1.67
N GLY A 225 3.67 14.29 1.28
CA GLY A 225 3.06 13.01 1.59
C GLY A 225 1.75 12.80 0.83
N PRO A 226 1.11 11.64 1.04
CA PRO A 226 -0.15 11.32 0.39
C PRO A 226 -1.24 12.33 0.77
N ALA A 227 -1.86 12.95 -0.22
CA ALA A 227 -3.11 13.66 -0.01
C ALA A 227 -4.26 12.68 -0.23
N CYS A 228 -4.92 12.26 0.86
CA CYS A 228 -5.97 11.26 0.85
C CYS A 228 -7.33 11.89 1.13
N ALA A 229 -8.33 11.52 0.35
CA ALA A 229 -9.72 11.88 0.55
C ALA A 229 -10.62 10.65 0.35
N SER A 230 -11.69 10.57 1.14
CA SER A 230 -12.75 9.59 0.98
C SER A 230 -13.99 10.36 0.58
N SER A 231 -14.52 10.09 -0.62
CA SER A 231 -15.82 10.62 -1.05
C SER A 231 -16.91 9.71 -0.47
N LEU A 232 -17.41 8.74 -1.22
CA LEU A 232 -18.44 7.79 -0.79
C LEU A 232 -17.96 6.34 -0.95
N PHE A 233 -18.89 5.38 -0.84
CA PHE A 233 -18.59 3.97 -1.01
C PHE A 233 -18.60 3.58 -2.50
N GLU A 234 -19.53 4.16 -3.23
CA GLU A 234 -19.92 3.84 -4.59
C GLU A 234 -19.10 4.55 -5.66
N ASP A 235 -18.43 5.68 -5.35
CA ASP A 235 -17.92 6.63 -6.34
C ASP A 235 -16.38 6.77 -6.36
N ALA A 236 -15.65 5.90 -5.65
CA ALA A 236 -14.21 6.12 -5.43
C ALA A 236 -13.39 6.13 -6.73
N SER A 237 -13.79 5.33 -7.72
CA SER A 237 -13.15 5.31 -9.04
C SER A 237 -13.36 6.65 -9.76
N GLU A 238 -14.60 7.12 -9.82
CA GLU A 238 -15.02 8.36 -10.45
C GLU A 238 -14.42 9.57 -9.75
N PHE A 239 -14.32 9.51 -8.42
CA PHE A 239 -13.68 10.53 -7.61
C PHE A 239 -12.18 10.62 -7.91
N GLY A 240 -11.48 9.47 -7.95
CA GLY A 240 -10.08 9.42 -8.37
C GLY A 240 -9.87 9.89 -9.82
N PHE A 241 -10.80 9.56 -10.70
CA PHE A 241 -10.81 10.03 -12.08
C PHE A 241 -11.00 11.56 -12.17
N GLY A 242 -11.89 12.14 -11.37
CA GLY A 242 -12.05 13.59 -11.26
C GLY A 242 -10.78 14.30 -10.76
N ILE A 243 -10.09 13.70 -9.78
CA ILE A 243 -8.78 14.20 -9.32
C ILE A 243 -7.76 14.17 -10.46
N HIS A 244 -7.70 13.07 -11.23
CA HIS A 244 -6.83 12.96 -12.39
C HIS A 244 -7.10 14.05 -13.43
N LEU A 245 -8.37 14.25 -13.84
CA LEU A 245 -8.74 15.31 -14.78
C LEU A 245 -8.37 16.70 -14.27
N GLY A 246 -8.58 16.97 -12.98
CA GLY A 246 -8.18 18.22 -12.34
C GLY A 246 -6.66 18.45 -12.42
N VAL A 247 -5.86 17.43 -12.09
CA VAL A 247 -4.39 17.49 -12.20
C VAL A 247 -3.97 17.67 -13.66
N ALA A 248 -4.52 16.90 -14.59
CA ALA A 248 -4.21 16.98 -16.02
C ALA A 248 -4.46 18.39 -16.55
N GLN A 249 -5.57 19.02 -16.18
CA GLN A 249 -5.88 20.40 -16.56
C GLN A 249 -4.83 21.40 -16.06
N GLN A 250 -4.40 21.30 -14.80
CA GLN A 250 -3.37 22.19 -14.27
C GLN A 250 -2.01 21.97 -14.96
N ARG A 251 -1.67 20.73 -15.28
CA ARG A 251 -0.41 20.39 -15.97
C ARG A 251 -0.42 20.79 -17.45
N ASN A 252 -1.56 20.73 -18.11
CA ASN A 252 -1.71 21.25 -19.48
C ASN A 252 -1.57 22.77 -19.51
N LYS A 253 -2.14 23.48 -18.53
CA LYS A 253 -1.91 24.93 -18.36
C LYS A 253 -0.44 25.25 -18.11
N LEU A 254 0.24 24.47 -17.25
CA LEU A 254 1.69 24.61 -17.04
C LEU A 254 2.49 24.42 -18.34
N ALA A 255 2.15 23.42 -19.15
CA ALA A 255 2.81 23.18 -20.42
C ALA A 255 2.68 24.38 -21.37
N GLN A 256 1.50 24.97 -21.47
CA GLN A 256 1.28 26.19 -22.28
C GLN A 256 2.11 27.38 -21.78
N LEU A 257 2.12 27.61 -20.45
CA LEU A 257 2.91 28.69 -19.84
C LEU A 257 4.42 28.50 -20.04
N LEU A 258 4.92 27.27 -19.92
CA LEU A 258 6.33 26.96 -20.09
C LEU A 258 6.77 27.00 -21.56
N ASP A 259 5.92 26.59 -22.49
CA ASP A 259 6.16 26.76 -23.92
C ASP A 259 6.25 28.25 -24.29
N GLN A 260 5.30 29.05 -23.82
CA GLN A 260 5.34 30.51 -24.00
C GLN A 260 6.60 31.12 -23.39
N LEU A 261 6.94 30.76 -22.14
CA LEU A 261 8.15 31.25 -21.48
C LEU A 261 9.42 30.87 -22.24
N ALA A 262 9.50 29.64 -22.77
CA ALA A 262 10.64 29.18 -23.58
C ALA A 262 10.81 29.97 -24.89
N GLN A 263 9.72 30.53 -25.43
CA GLN A 263 9.73 31.35 -26.64
C GLN A 263 10.05 32.82 -26.36
N THR A 264 9.70 33.34 -25.18
CA THR A 264 9.82 34.77 -24.85
C THR A 264 11.01 35.12 -23.98
N THR A 265 11.52 34.19 -23.17
CA THR A 265 12.63 34.47 -22.25
C THR A 265 13.95 34.68 -23.00
N SER A 266 14.73 35.68 -22.56
CA SER A 266 16.12 35.87 -23.00
C SER A 266 17.11 35.00 -22.21
N ASN A 267 16.67 34.34 -21.13
CA ASN A 267 17.50 33.48 -20.31
C ASN A 267 17.53 32.06 -20.89
N SER A 268 18.66 31.68 -21.48
CA SER A 268 18.85 30.34 -22.08
C SER A 268 18.66 29.20 -21.08
N GLN A 269 19.03 29.38 -19.81
CA GLN A 269 18.86 28.34 -18.78
C GLN A 269 17.38 28.07 -18.47
N ILE A 270 16.55 29.12 -18.44
CA ILE A 270 15.10 28.98 -18.25
C ILE A 270 14.48 28.28 -19.46
N LYS A 271 14.87 28.71 -20.67
CA LYS A 271 14.42 28.09 -21.92
C LYS A 271 14.74 26.60 -21.96
N ASP A 272 15.98 26.21 -21.70
CA ASP A 272 16.42 24.81 -21.76
C ASP A 272 15.70 23.96 -20.70
N ALA A 273 15.58 24.45 -19.46
CA ALA A 273 14.89 23.75 -18.39
C ALA A 273 13.37 23.61 -18.64
N ALA A 274 12.74 24.61 -19.27
CA ALA A 274 11.33 24.56 -19.67
C ALA A 274 11.11 23.51 -20.78
N LEU A 275 11.97 23.49 -21.80
CA LEU A 275 11.92 22.49 -22.88
C LEU A 275 12.18 21.08 -22.36
N GLU A 276 13.13 20.91 -21.44
CA GLU A 276 13.39 19.64 -20.75
C GLU A 276 12.15 19.16 -19.98
N TRP A 277 11.48 20.07 -19.27
CA TRP A 277 10.24 19.75 -18.56
C TRP A 277 9.13 19.33 -19.53
N LEU A 278 8.93 20.05 -20.63
CA LEU A 278 7.90 19.74 -21.64
C LEU A 278 8.09 18.35 -22.24
N ALA A 279 9.34 17.98 -22.57
CA ALA A 279 9.67 16.65 -23.08
C ALA A 279 9.51 15.54 -22.03
N GLY A 280 9.66 15.88 -20.75
CA GLY A 280 9.66 14.93 -19.63
C GLY A 280 8.38 14.89 -18.79
N LYS A 281 7.38 15.74 -19.06
CA LYS A 281 6.27 16.00 -18.13
C LYS A 281 5.49 14.74 -17.73
N ASP A 282 5.33 13.77 -18.62
CA ASP A 282 4.52 12.57 -18.35
C ASP A 282 5.33 11.41 -17.74
N ASN A 283 6.61 11.64 -17.46
CA ASN A 283 7.48 10.72 -16.73
C ASN A 283 7.83 11.29 -15.35
N ALA A 284 7.66 10.49 -14.29
CA ALA A 284 7.86 10.93 -12.91
C ALA A 284 9.29 11.42 -12.64
N GLU A 285 10.31 10.65 -13.02
CA GLU A 285 11.71 11.00 -12.77
C GLU A 285 12.17 12.17 -13.64
N LYS A 286 11.82 12.18 -14.94
CA LYS A 286 12.18 13.29 -15.85
C LYS A 286 11.52 14.60 -15.43
N SER A 287 10.22 14.59 -15.10
CA SER A 287 9.53 15.80 -14.63
C SER A 287 10.14 16.31 -13.31
N ARG A 288 10.56 15.43 -12.41
CA ARG A 288 11.25 15.79 -11.16
C ARG A 288 12.63 16.39 -11.41
N GLU A 289 13.43 15.79 -12.27
CA GLU A 289 14.75 16.33 -12.64
C GLU A 289 14.63 17.73 -13.24
N ALA A 290 13.76 17.89 -14.23
CA ALA A 290 13.52 19.18 -14.86
C ALA A 290 12.98 20.21 -13.87
N THR A 291 12.08 19.82 -12.96
CA THR A 291 11.56 20.70 -11.89
C THR A 291 12.67 21.20 -10.98
N ARG A 292 13.63 20.33 -10.61
CA ARG A 292 14.76 20.70 -9.73
C ARG A 292 15.64 21.78 -10.37
N LYS A 293 15.82 21.73 -11.70
CA LYS A 293 16.57 22.73 -12.47
C LYS A 293 15.76 24.01 -12.67
N LEU A 294 14.48 23.88 -13.01
CA LEU A 294 13.61 24.98 -13.41
C LEU A 294 13.16 25.86 -12.23
N LEU A 295 12.74 25.26 -11.11
CA LEU A 295 12.09 25.98 -10.02
C LEU A 295 12.97 27.08 -9.37
N PRO A 296 14.28 26.87 -9.12
CA PRO A 296 15.15 27.94 -8.62
C PRO A 296 15.29 29.11 -9.59
N LEU A 297 15.33 28.84 -10.91
CA LEU A 297 15.46 29.86 -11.94
C LEU A 297 14.20 30.73 -12.01
N LEU A 298 13.02 30.11 -11.95
CA LEU A 298 11.74 30.82 -11.97
C LEU A 298 11.57 31.77 -10.78
N LYS A 299 12.11 31.43 -9.60
CA LYS A 299 12.05 32.30 -8.41
C LYS A 299 12.81 33.63 -8.58
N GLY A 300 13.77 33.68 -9.50
CA GLY A 300 14.50 34.90 -9.84
C GLY A 300 13.92 35.65 -11.04
N ASP A 301 12.88 35.12 -11.69
CA ASP A 301 12.27 35.66 -12.89
C ASP A 301 10.94 36.36 -12.54
N ASN A 302 10.87 37.67 -12.83
CA ASN A 302 9.71 38.51 -12.54
C ASN A 302 8.73 38.62 -13.72
N SER A 303 8.91 37.83 -14.77
CA SER A 303 7.94 37.77 -15.88
C SER A 303 6.58 37.29 -15.38
N LYS A 304 5.55 37.69 -16.13
CA LYS A 304 4.18 37.29 -15.87
C LYS A 304 4.05 35.75 -15.93
N GLU A 305 4.70 35.15 -16.92
CA GLU A 305 4.70 33.72 -17.16
C GLU A 305 5.36 32.95 -16.00
N ALA A 306 6.56 33.38 -15.55
CA ALA A 306 7.22 32.75 -14.41
C ALA A 306 6.37 32.85 -13.13
N THR A 307 5.73 34.00 -12.90
CA THR A 307 4.83 34.20 -11.75
C THR A 307 3.62 33.25 -11.81
N GLU A 308 3.00 33.08 -12.98
CA GLU A 308 1.88 32.16 -13.16
C GLU A 308 2.30 30.68 -13.01
N VAL A 309 3.49 30.31 -13.48
CA VAL A 309 4.04 28.96 -13.27
C VAL A 309 4.28 28.70 -11.78
N LEU A 310 4.84 29.67 -11.04
CA LEU A 310 5.11 29.53 -9.61
C LEU A 310 3.84 29.29 -8.77
N LYS A 311 2.69 29.84 -9.16
CA LYS A 311 1.39 29.57 -8.51
C LYS A 311 0.94 28.11 -8.65
N LEU A 312 1.48 27.40 -9.63
CA LEU A 312 1.16 26.00 -9.95
C LEU A 312 2.37 25.09 -9.71
N ALA A 313 3.42 25.55 -9.02
CA ALA A 313 4.68 24.82 -8.86
C ALA A 313 4.50 23.40 -8.28
N GLN A 314 3.47 23.18 -7.47
CA GLN A 314 3.11 21.87 -6.93
C GLN A 314 2.78 20.84 -8.01
N TYR A 315 2.41 21.24 -9.24
CA TYR A 315 2.07 20.36 -10.37
C TYR A 315 3.21 20.15 -11.38
N LEU A 316 4.38 20.76 -11.17
CA LEU A 316 5.55 20.56 -12.05
C LEU A 316 5.98 19.09 -12.05
N GLU A 317 6.11 18.47 -10.87
CA GLU A 317 6.33 17.03 -10.77
C GLU A 317 5.05 16.24 -11.08
N LYS A 318 5.15 15.19 -11.91
CA LYS A 318 4.02 14.28 -12.20
C LYS A 318 3.43 13.73 -10.90
N LYS A 319 2.11 13.72 -10.78
CA LYS A 319 1.39 13.09 -9.65
C LYS A 319 1.07 11.64 -9.94
N SER A 320 0.96 10.85 -8.88
CA SER A 320 0.50 9.45 -8.95
C SER A 320 -0.91 9.39 -8.38
N ILE A 321 -1.91 9.12 -9.20
CA ILE A 321 -3.31 9.08 -8.77
C ILE A 321 -3.66 7.64 -8.42
N TRP A 322 -4.13 7.43 -7.19
CA TRP A 322 -4.50 6.14 -6.65
C TRP A 322 -5.95 6.10 -6.19
N VAL A 323 -6.63 5.02 -6.51
CA VAL A 323 -7.94 4.66 -5.95
C VAL A 323 -7.74 3.44 -5.06
N PHE A 324 -8.08 3.55 -3.78
CA PHE A 324 -8.04 2.44 -2.84
C PHE A 324 -9.46 1.99 -2.49
N GLY A 325 -9.69 0.69 -2.37
CA GLY A 325 -10.96 0.19 -1.87
C GLY A 325 -10.96 -1.33 -1.65
N GLY A 326 -11.91 -1.80 -0.84
CA GLY A 326 -12.11 -3.24 -0.61
C GLY A 326 -12.86 -3.94 -1.74
N ASP A 327 -13.04 -5.25 -1.61
CA ASP A 327 -13.76 -6.05 -2.60
C ASP A 327 -15.24 -5.65 -2.73
N GLY A 328 -15.91 -5.23 -1.65
CA GLY A 328 -17.30 -4.76 -1.74
C GLY A 328 -17.49 -3.50 -2.56
N PHE A 329 -16.47 -2.64 -2.65
CA PHE A 329 -16.48 -1.52 -3.58
C PHE A 329 -16.30 -2.04 -5.01
N ALA A 330 -15.18 -2.73 -5.26
CA ALA A 330 -14.74 -3.02 -6.62
C ALA A 330 -15.56 -4.10 -7.34
N TYR A 331 -16.10 -5.08 -6.60
CA TYR A 331 -16.85 -6.18 -7.19
C TYR A 331 -18.34 -5.89 -7.25
N ASP A 332 -18.85 -5.09 -6.31
CA ASP A 332 -20.27 -4.85 -6.09
C ASP A 332 -20.71 -3.41 -6.39
N ILE A 333 -20.70 -2.51 -5.41
CA ILE A 333 -21.41 -1.22 -5.49
C ILE A 333 -20.74 -0.22 -6.44
N GLY A 334 -19.41 -0.15 -6.41
CA GLY A 334 -18.61 0.75 -7.25
C GLY A 334 -18.11 0.10 -8.53
N PHE A 335 -18.55 -1.11 -8.85
CA PHE A 335 -18.06 -1.84 -10.03
C PHE A 335 -18.37 -1.10 -11.34
N GLY A 336 -19.56 -0.50 -11.47
CA GLY A 336 -19.92 0.25 -12.68
C GLY A 336 -19.02 1.46 -12.91
N GLY A 337 -18.70 2.19 -11.83
CA GLY A 337 -17.75 3.30 -11.84
C GLY A 337 -16.33 2.85 -12.15
N LEU A 338 -15.88 1.78 -11.49
CA LEU A 338 -14.57 1.16 -11.75
C LEU A 338 -14.42 0.76 -13.21
N ASP A 339 -15.38 0.02 -13.76
CA ASP A 339 -15.42 -0.43 -15.14
C ASP A 339 -15.33 0.77 -16.11
N HIS A 340 -16.12 1.82 -15.88
CA HIS A 340 -16.09 3.04 -16.70
C HIS A 340 -14.72 3.74 -16.65
N VAL A 341 -14.11 3.85 -15.47
CA VAL A 341 -12.83 4.54 -15.29
C VAL A 341 -11.70 3.76 -15.93
N ILE A 342 -11.63 2.43 -15.77
CA ILE A 342 -10.61 1.64 -16.48
C ILE A 342 -10.84 1.61 -18.00
N ALA A 343 -12.09 1.74 -18.46
CA ALA A 343 -12.40 1.86 -19.89
C ALA A 343 -12.01 3.22 -20.50
N SER A 344 -11.79 4.25 -19.68
CA SER A 344 -11.43 5.59 -20.17
C SER A 344 -10.04 5.64 -20.82
N GLY A 345 -9.14 4.71 -20.46
CA GLY A 345 -7.75 4.72 -20.91
C GLY A 345 -6.85 5.71 -20.15
N GLU A 346 -7.35 6.33 -19.09
CA GLU A 346 -6.65 7.38 -18.35
C GLU A 346 -5.71 6.83 -17.26
N ASP A 347 -4.64 7.57 -16.96
CA ASP A 347 -3.54 7.17 -16.06
C ASP A 347 -3.95 7.22 -14.57
N VAL A 348 -4.70 6.20 -14.15
CA VAL A 348 -5.21 6.01 -12.77
C VAL A 348 -4.86 4.60 -12.28
N ASN A 349 -4.31 4.52 -11.07
CA ASN A 349 -3.96 3.25 -10.42
C ASN A 349 -5.03 2.86 -9.41
N ILE A 350 -5.62 1.68 -9.53
CA ILE A 350 -6.66 1.17 -8.63
C ILE A 350 -6.10 -0.02 -7.84
N LEU A 351 -6.08 0.07 -6.51
CA LEU A 351 -5.77 -1.03 -5.61
C LEU A 351 -7.05 -1.55 -4.96
N VAL A 352 -7.36 -2.81 -5.25
CA VAL A 352 -8.44 -3.56 -4.61
C VAL A 352 -7.86 -4.45 -3.53
N LEU A 353 -8.23 -4.17 -2.28
CA LEU A 353 -7.87 -4.94 -1.09
C LEU A 353 -8.91 -6.05 -0.90
N ASP A 354 -8.67 -7.20 -1.55
CA ASP A 354 -9.65 -8.27 -1.65
C ASP A 354 -9.63 -9.14 -0.39
N THR A 355 -10.52 -8.78 0.54
CA THR A 355 -10.81 -9.58 1.74
C THR A 355 -11.91 -10.61 1.49
N GLU A 356 -12.47 -10.66 0.27
CA GLU A 356 -13.54 -11.56 -0.14
C GLU A 356 -14.83 -11.48 0.72
N VAL A 357 -15.00 -10.44 1.53
CA VAL A 357 -16.19 -10.14 2.34
C VAL A 357 -16.25 -8.64 2.61
N TYR A 358 -17.42 -8.13 3.02
CA TYR A 358 -17.51 -6.75 3.51
C TYR A 358 -16.99 -6.72 4.95
N SER A 359 -15.68 -6.58 5.11
CA SER A 359 -15.00 -6.69 6.41
C SER A 359 -15.54 -5.67 7.43
N ASN A 360 -15.60 -4.39 7.05
CA ASN A 360 -15.95 -3.29 7.96
C ASN A 360 -17.34 -3.42 8.58
N THR A 361 -18.33 -3.84 7.79
CA THR A 361 -19.73 -3.92 8.23
C THR A 361 -20.06 -5.26 8.90
N GLY A 362 -19.05 -6.08 9.16
CA GLY A 362 -19.14 -7.30 9.96
C GLY A 362 -19.25 -8.59 9.15
N GLY A 363 -18.62 -8.66 7.98
CA GLY A 363 -18.40 -9.90 7.23
C GLY A 363 -19.59 -10.36 6.40
N GLN A 364 -20.21 -9.46 5.64
CA GLN A 364 -21.25 -9.79 4.66
C GLN A 364 -20.63 -10.42 3.41
N SER A 365 -21.38 -11.30 2.75
CA SER A 365 -21.03 -11.83 1.45
C SER A 365 -20.94 -10.70 0.41
N SER A 366 -19.90 -10.77 -0.42
CA SER A 366 -19.69 -9.96 -1.63
C SER A 366 -19.75 -10.84 -2.89
N LYS A 367 -19.71 -10.23 -4.08
CA LYS A 367 -19.45 -11.00 -5.31
C LYS A 367 -18.01 -11.55 -5.36
N ALA A 368 -17.10 -11.03 -4.54
CA ALA A 368 -15.76 -11.57 -4.37
C ALA A 368 -15.71 -12.76 -3.40
N THR A 369 -16.74 -12.99 -2.57
CA THR A 369 -16.79 -14.16 -1.69
C THR A 369 -16.70 -15.46 -2.51
N PRO A 370 -15.81 -16.39 -2.15
CA PRO A 370 -15.63 -17.67 -2.82
C PRO A 370 -16.82 -18.61 -2.54
N ILE A 371 -16.97 -19.65 -3.36
CA ILE A 371 -17.88 -20.75 -3.04
C ILE A 371 -17.48 -21.42 -1.72
N ALA A 372 -18.44 -21.98 -1.00
CA ALA A 372 -18.28 -22.63 0.31
C ALA A 372 -17.97 -21.71 1.50
N ALA A 373 -17.51 -20.48 1.31
CA ALA A 373 -17.27 -19.59 2.44
C ALA A 373 -18.60 -19.18 3.09
N GLN A 374 -18.65 -19.27 4.42
CA GLN A 374 -19.69 -18.67 5.24
C GLN A 374 -19.42 -17.19 5.45
N ALA A 375 -20.48 -16.41 5.29
CA ALA A 375 -20.53 -14.98 5.56
C ALA A 375 -21.98 -14.60 5.89
N LYS A 376 -22.24 -13.39 6.39
CA LYS A 376 -23.63 -12.90 6.50
C LYS A 376 -24.26 -12.86 5.09
N PHE A 377 -25.53 -13.24 4.98
CA PHE A 377 -26.24 -13.49 3.72
C PHE A 377 -25.72 -14.68 2.88
N ALA A 378 -24.74 -15.44 3.38
CA ALA A 378 -24.26 -16.71 2.83
C ALA A 378 -24.01 -17.72 3.96
N ALA A 379 -24.93 -17.78 4.94
CA ALA A 379 -24.73 -18.53 6.19
C ALA A 379 -24.54 -20.04 5.98
N ALA A 380 -25.16 -20.64 4.96
CA ALA A 380 -24.97 -22.05 4.61
C ALA A 380 -23.86 -22.26 3.55
N GLY A 381 -22.88 -21.35 3.50
CA GLY A 381 -21.84 -21.32 2.46
C GLY A 381 -22.35 -20.72 1.15
N LYS A 382 -21.56 -19.84 0.54
CA LYS A 382 -21.90 -19.25 -0.76
C LYS A 382 -21.94 -20.32 -1.85
N ARG A 383 -22.96 -20.22 -2.72
CA ARG A 383 -23.30 -21.24 -3.73
C ARG A 383 -22.80 -20.94 -5.13
N VAL A 384 -22.38 -19.71 -5.37
CA VAL A 384 -21.89 -19.25 -6.67
C VAL A 384 -20.42 -18.92 -6.59
N ARG A 385 -19.68 -19.21 -7.66
CA ARG A 385 -18.25 -18.91 -7.77
C ARG A 385 -17.95 -17.43 -7.55
N LYS A 386 -16.70 -17.14 -7.19
CA LYS A 386 -16.15 -15.77 -7.11
C LYS A 386 -16.25 -15.11 -8.49
N LYS A 387 -16.70 -13.86 -8.54
CA LYS A 387 -16.62 -13.02 -9.75
C LYS A 387 -15.15 -12.81 -10.10
N ASP A 388 -14.78 -13.00 -11.36
CA ASP A 388 -13.39 -12.81 -11.80
C ASP A 388 -13.20 -11.40 -12.36
N LEU A 389 -13.00 -10.42 -11.46
CA LEU A 389 -12.83 -9.01 -11.83
C LEU A 389 -11.61 -8.81 -12.73
N GLY A 390 -10.50 -9.49 -12.45
CA GLY A 390 -9.28 -9.38 -13.24
C GLY A 390 -9.50 -9.83 -14.68
N LEU A 391 -10.14 -10.99 -14.91
CA LEU A 391 -10.46 -11.42 -16.27
C LEU A 391 -11.44 -10.50 -17.00
N MET A 392 -12.38 -9.88 -16.29
CA MET A 392 -13.28 -8.90 -16.90
C MET A 392 -12.50 -7.67 -17.40
N ALA A 393 -11.59 -7.16 -16.57
CA ALA A 393 -10.79 -5.98 -16.88
C ALA A 393 -9.84 -6.19 -18.06
N ILE A 394 -9.20 -7.37 -18.19
CA ILE A 394 -8.29 -7.61 -19.32
C ILE A 394 -9.01 -7.72 -20.68
N THR A 395 -10.34 -7.85 -20.71
CA THR A 395 -11.06 -7.92 -21.99
C THR A 395 -10.99 -6.62 -22.79
N TYR A 396 -10.67 -5.49 -22.14
CA TYR A 396 -10.39 -4.22 -22.81
C TYR A 396 -9.08 -4.24 -23.62
N GLY A 397 -8.09 -5.07 -23.24
CA GLY A 397 -6.78 -5.16 -23.89
C GLY A 397 -5.79 -4.04 -23.54
N TYR A 398 -6.28 -2.85 -23.14
CA TYR A 398 -5.43 -1.69 -22.80
C TYR A 398 -5.39 -1.35 -21.31
N VAL A 399 -5.89 -2.21 -20.44
CA VAL A 399 -5.84 -2.03 -18.98
C VAL A 399 -4.71 -2.90 -18.42
N TYR A 400 -3.78 -2.33 -17.67
CA TYR A 400 -2.82 -3.12 -16.91
C TYR A 400 -3.55 -3.79 -15.75
N VAL A 401 -3.40 -5.11 -15.58
CA VAL A 401 -4.06 -5.83 -14.48
C VAL A 401 -3.07 -6.75 -13.78
N ALA A 402 -3.06 -6.77 -12.46
CA ALA A 402 -2.25 -7.70 -11.69
C ALA A 402 -3.04 -8.31 -10.53
N GLN A 403 -2.92 -9.62 -10.36
CA GLN A 403 -3.37 -10.33 -9.17
C GLN A 403 -2.15 -10.66 -8.30
N VAL A 404 -2.16 -10.19 -7.06
CA VAL A 404 -0.99 -10.20 -6.18
C VAL A 404 -1.31 -10.80 -4.80
N ALA A 405 -0.29 -11.33 -4.14
CA ALA A 405 -0.33 -11.72 -2.73
C ALA A 405 1.10 -11.55 -2.15
N MET A 406 1.26 -10.59 -1.23
CA MET A 406 2.54 -10.16 -0.67
C MET A 406 3.31 -11.31 -0.03
N GLY A 407 2.65 -12.11 0.80
CA GLY A 407 3.23 -13.23 1.52
C GLY A 407 3.59 -14.41 0.62
N ALA A 408 2.95 -14.53 -0.55
CA ALA A 408 3.31 -15.53 -1.54
C ALA A 408 4.55 -15.14 -2.35
N SER A 409 4.66 -13.86 -2.77
CA SER A 409 5.82 -13.37 -3.50
C SER A 409 5.99 -11.86 -3.40
N GLN A 410 6.88 -11.43 -2.50
CA GLN A 410 7.27 -10.03 -2.32
C GLN A 410 7.84 -9.42 -3.62
N MET A 411 8.58 -10.24 -4.40
CA MET A 411 9.16 -9.81 -5.67
C MET A 411 8.11 -9.61 -6.76
N GLN A 412 7.08 -10.47 -6.81
CA GLN A 412 6.00 -10.33 -7.77
C GLN A 412 5.16 -9.08 -7.47
N TYR A 413 4.85 -8.83 -6.20
CA TYR A 413 4.13 -7.62 -5.81
C TYR A 413 4.92 -6.34 -6.12
N MET A 414 6.22 -6.30 -5.83
CA MET A 414 7.09 -5.18 -6.17
C MET A 414 7.11 -4.90 -7.69
N ARG A 415 7.17 -5.96 -8.50
CA ARG A 415 7.12 -5.85 -9.96
C ARG A 415 5.77 -5.33 -10.45
N ALA A 416 4.67 -5.89 -9.94
CA ALA A 416 3.33 -5.45 -10.29
C ALA A 416 3.10 -3.97 -9.96
N LEU A 417 3.53 -3.50 -8.79
CA LEU A 417 3.46 -2.08 -8.42
C LEU A 417 4.25 -1.18 -9.37
N THR A 418 5.50 -1.58 -9.68
CA THR A 418 6.39 -0.76 -10.50
C THR A 418 5.87 -0.68 -11.94
N GLU A 419 5.40 -1.81 -12.49
CA GLU A 419 4.81 -1.85 -13.83
C GLU A 419 3.51 -1.03 -13.89
N ALA A 420 2.57 -1.28 -12.97
CA ALA A 420 1.28 -0.58 -12.90
C ALA A 420 1.45 0.94 -12.83
N GLU A 421 2.30 1.44 -11.93
CA GLU A 421 2.47 2.89 -11.75
C GLU A 421 3.20 3.55 -12.94
N SER A 422 4.04 2.78 -13.64
CA SER A 422 4.74 3.26 -14.83
C SER A 422 3.90 3.15 -16.11
N TYR A 423 2.81 2.39 -16.09
CA TYR A 423 1.95 2.16 -17.25
C TYR A 423 1.23 3.46 -17.61
N PRO A 424 1.33 3.97 -18.84
CA PRO A 424 0.70 5.22 -19.24
C PRO A 424 -0.79 4.99 -19.57
N GLY A 425 -1.57 4.60 -18.56
CA GLY A 425 -2.98 4.24 -18.70
C GLY A 425 -3.53 3.61 -17.41
N PRO A 426 -4.72 2.99 -17.49
CA PRO A 426 -5.41 2.50 -16.31
C PRO A 426 -4.76 1.22 -15.80
N SER A 427 -4.58 1.14 -14.49
CA SER A 427 -3.96 0.01 -13.81
C SER A 427 -4.87 -0.51 -12.70
N LEU A 428 -5.08 -1.83 -12.65
CA LEU A 428 -5.88 -2.52 -11.63
C LEU A 428 -5.02 -3.57 -10.91
N ILE A 429 -4.84 -3.42 -9.60
CA ILE A 429 -4.12 -4.37 -8.76
C ILE A 429 -5.11 -4.98 -7.77
N ILE A 430 -5.25 -6.30 -7.79
CA ILE A 430 -6.13 -7.05 -6.88
C ILE A 430 -5.25 -7.82 -5.90
N ALA A 431 -5.24 -7.37 -4.64
CA ALA A 431 -4.38 -7.87 -3.59
C ALA A 431 -5.15 -8.74 -2.60
N TYR A 432 -4.79 -10.02 -2.48
CA TYR A 432 -5.38 -10.90 -1.47
C TYR A 432 -5.03 -10.41 -0.07
N SER A 433 -6.06 -10.09 0.72
CA SER A 433 -5.92 -9.39 1.99
C SER A 433 -6.54 -10.24 3.12
N PRO A 434 -5.75 -11.04 3.86
CA PRO A 434 -6.26 -11.81 4.99
C PRO A 434 -6.93 -10.93 6.04
N CYS A 435 -8.07 -11.39 6.56
CA CYS A 435 -8.92 -10.63 7.46
C CYS A 435 -9.32 -11.46 8.68
N ILE A 436 -9.58 -10.78 9.81
CA ILE A 436 -10.18 -11.41 10.99
C ILE A 436 -11.51 -12.11 10.67
N ASN A 437 -12.25 -11.65 9.65
CA ASN A 437 -13.49 -12.28 9.20
C ASN A 437 -13.28 -13.63 8.51
N HIS A 438 -12.07 -13.96 8.08
CA HIS A 438 -11.72 -15.31 7.62
C HIS A 438 -11.62 -16.28 8.81
N GLY A 439 -11.23 -15.74 9.97
CA GLY A 439 -10.98 -16.50 11.19
C GLY A 439 -9.84 -17.49 11.00
N LEU A 440 -8.63 -16.99 10.73
CA LEU A 440 -7.43 -17.82 10.60
C LEU A 440 -7.18 -18.56 11.92
N ARG A 441 -7.16 -19.90 11.89
CA ARG A 441 -7.02 -20.71 13.11
C ARG A 441 -5.67 -20.52 13.81
N GLU A 442 -4.62 -20.24 13.05
CA GLU A 442 -3.30 -19.92 13.59
C GLU A 442 -3.13 -18.44 13.98
N GLY A 443 -4.19 -17.64 13.83
CA GLY A 443 -4.23 -16.22 14.16
C GLY A 443 -3.65 -15.31 13.07
N MET A 444 -3.92 -14.01 13.20
CA MET A 444 -3.49 -12.99 12.24
C MET A 444 -1.98 -12.73 12.21
N GLY A 445 -1.21 -13.36 13.12
CA GLY A 445 0.26 -13.40 13.05
C GLY A 445 0.81 -14.27 11.94
N LYS A 446 -0.07 -15.01 11.25
CA LYS A 446 0.24 -15.83 10.09
C LYS A 446 -0.38 -15.27 8.80
N SER A 447 -0.76 -13.99 8.75
CA SER A 447 -1.45 -13.45 7.57
C SER A 447 -0.62 -13.58 6.30
N GLN A 448 0.69 -13.28 6.36
CA GLN A 448 1.60 -13.49 5.23
C GLN A 448 1.74 -14.97 4.84
N LEU A 449 1.83 -15.87 5.82
CA LEU A 449 1.85 -17.31 5.57
C LEU A 449 0.55 -17.80 4.92
N GLU A 450 -0.59 -17.23 5.29
CA GLU A 450 -1.88 -17.56 4.71
C GLU A 450 -1.97 -17.14 3.24
N GLU A 451 -1.47 -15.95 2.90
CA GLU A 451 -1.32 -15.52 1.50
C GLU A 451 -0.46 -16.50 0.68
N LYS A 452 0.63 -16.97 1.27
CA LYS A 452 1.49 -17.99 0.66
C LYS A 452 0.75 -19.31 0.44
N ARG A 453 0.03 -19.79 1.46
CA ARG A 453 -0.75 -21.04 1.39
C ARG A 453 -1.87 -20.95 0.34
N ALA A 454 -2.55 -19.81 0.27
CA ALA A 454 -3.58 -19.54 -0.73
C ALA A 454 -3.04 -19.70 -2.16
N VAL A 455 -1.82 -19.20 -2.43
CA VAL A 455 -1.19 -19.36 -3.74
C VAL A 455 -0.66 -20.78 -3.96
N GLU A 456 0.00 -21.37 -2.97
CA GLU A 456 0.57 -22.72 -3.07
C GLU A 456 -0.48 -23.79 -3.40
N CYS A 457 -1.69 -23.66 -2.84
CA CYS A 457 -2.76 -24.64 -3.04
C CYS A 457 -3.67 -24.33 -4.26
N GLY A 458 -3.45 -23.19 -4.94
CA GLY A 458 -4.23 -22.78 -6.12
C GLY A 458 -5.55 -22.10 -5.79
N TYR A 459 -5.78 -21.75 -4.53
CA TYR A 459 -6.91 -20.93 -4.11
C TYR A 459 -6.83 -19.52 -4.70
N TRP A 460 -5.63 -18.95 -4.71
CA TRP A 460 -5.30 -17.68 -5.36
C TRP A 460 -4.21 -17.91 -6.41
N SER A 461 -4.18 -17.12 -7.48
CA SER A 461 -3.13 -17.19 -8.50
C SER A 461 -2.41 -15.85 -8.57
N LEU A 462 -1.13 -15.88 -8.91
CA LEU A 462 -0.36 -14.65 -9.17
C LEU A 462 -0.17 -14.50 -10.66
N TRP A 463 -0.59 -13.36 -11.22
CA TRP A 463 -0.41 -13.07 -12.63
C TRP A 463 -0.43 -11.57 -12.90
N ARG A 464 0.07 -11.19 -14.06
CA ARG A 464 0.05 -9.83 -14.60
C ARG A 464 -0.37 -9.86 -16.05
N TYR A 465 -1.15 -8.87 -16.46
CA TYR A 465 -1.49 -8.57 -17.84
C TYR A 465 -0.92 -7.19 -18.14
N ASN A 466 0.09 -7.14 -19.02
CA ASN A 466 0.77 -5.91 -19.39
C ASN A 466 0.56 -5.60 -20.88
N PRO A 467 -0.32 -4.64 -21.23
CA PRO A 467 -0.61 -4.27 -22.61
C PRO A 467 0.61 -3.84 -23.43
N LEU A 468 1.69 -3.36 -22.77
CA LEU A 468 2.89 -2.93 -23.50
C LEU A 468 3.64 -4.10 -24.15
N LEU A 469 3.46 -5.33 -23.66
CA LEU A 469 4.09 -6.51 -24.24
C LEU A 469 3.51 -6.85 -25.63
N GLU A 470 2.24 -6.54 -25.88
CA GLU A 470 1.65 -6.72 -27.20
C GLU A 470 2.35 -5.85 -28.26
N LYS A 471 2.77 -4.64 -27.88
CA LYS A 471 3.55 -3.74 -28.77
C LYS A 471 4.93 -4.31 -29.11
N GLU A 472 5.44 -5.23 -28.30
CA GLU A 472 6.68 -5.98 -28.53
C GLU A 472 6.44 -7.32 -29.24
N GLY A 473 5.20 -7.64 -29.64
CA GLY A 473 4.83 -8.92 -30.23
C GLY A 473 4.89 -10.09 -29.23
N LYS A 474 4.75 -9.81 -27.93
CA LYS A 474 4.75 -10.81 -26.85
C LYS A 474 3.35 -10.95 -26.26
N ASN A 475 3.09 -12.11 -25.65
CA ASN A 475 1.85 -12.31 -24.89
C ASN A 475 1.83 -11.38 -23.65
N PRO A 476 0.78 -10.55 -23.49
CA PRO A 476 0.63 -9.66 -22.34
C PRO A 476 0.35 -10.39 -21.02
N PHE A 477 -0.21 -11.59 -21.06
CA PHE A 477 -0.61 -12.35 -19.88
C PHE A 477 0.55 -13.23 -19.39
N ILE A 478 1.04 -12.93 -18.19
CA ILE A 478 2.10 -13.66 -17.50
C ILE A 478 1.53 -14.30 -16.24
N LEU A 479 1.49 -15.63 -16.20
CA LEU A 479 1.18 -16.40 -15.00
C LEU A 479 2.44 -16.54 -14.14
N ASP A 480 2.53 -15.77 -13.06
CA ASP A 480 3.70 -15.72 -12.16
C ASP A 480 3.70 -16.86 -11.12
N SER A 481 2.54 -17.35 -10.70
CA SER A 481 2.43 -18.48 -9.77
C SER A 481 2.72 -19.81 -10.46
N LYS A 482 3.35 -20.73 -9.73
CA LYS A 482 3.65 -22.10 -10.20
C LYS A 482 2.38 -22.96 -10.26
N GLU A 483 2.54 -24.18 -10.77
CA GLU A 483 1.48 -25.19 -10.70
C GLU A 483 1.06 -25.47 -9.24
N PRO A 484 -0.24 -25.39 -8.93
CA PRO A 484 -0.73 -25.59 -7.57
C PRO A 484 -0.54 -27.01 -7.03
N GLN A 485 -0.31 -27.09 -5.72
CA GLN A 485 -0.36 -28.32 -4.95
C GLN A 485 -1.81 -28.58 -4.51
N TRP A 486 -2.62 -29.11 -5.43
CA TRP A 486 -4.07 -29.29 -5.24
C TRP A 486 -4.44 -30.14 -4.02
N ASP A 487 -3.55 -31.05 -3.60
CA ASP A 487 -3.70 -31.87 -2.40
C ASP A 487 -3.76 -31.02 -1.11
N LYS A 488 -3.18 -29.81 -1.12
CA LYS A 488 -3.21 -28.88 0.01
C LYS A 488 -4.47 -28.01 0.07
N PHE A 489 -5.31 -28.03 -0.96
CA PHE A 489 -6.46 -27.12 -1.07
C PHE A 489 -7.45 -27.27 0.08
N ASN A 490 -7.82 -28.51 0.42
CA ASN A 490 -8.75 -28.75 1.53
C ASN A 490 -8.14 -28.37 2.89
N ALA A 491 -6.83 -28.56 3.07
CA ALA A 491 -6.14 -28.15 4.28
C ALA A 491 -6.14 -26.62 4.45
N PHE A 492 -5.99 -25.88 3.36
CA PHE A 492 -6.14 -24.42 3.34
C PHE A 492 -7.55 -24.00 3.78
N LEU A 493 -8.61 -24.54 3.16
CA LEU A 493 -9.99 -24.23 3.57
C LEU A 493 -10.20 -24.50 5.07
N MET A 494 -9.76 -25.67 5.56
CA MET A 494 -9.91 -26.05 6.96
C MET A 494 -9.04 -25.23 7.94
N GLY A 495 -8.06 -24.48 7.42
CA GLY A 495 -7.27 -23.50 8.18
C GLY A 495 -8.04 -22.26 8.58
N GLU A 496 -9.21 -22.02 7.98
CA GLU A 496 -10.04 -20.83 8.22
C GLU A 496 -11.41 -21.21 8.82
N VAL A 497 -11.89 -20.40 9.76
CA VAL A 497 -13.20 -20.60 10.40
C VAL A 497 -14.33 -20.44 9.39
N ARG A 498 -14.21 -19.51 8.42
CA ARG A 498 -15.25 -19.27 7.39
C ARG A 498 -15.58 -20.50 6.53
N TYR A 499 -14.75 -21.54 6.51
CA TYR A 499 -15.05 -22.83 5.89
C TYR A 499 -15.23 -23.94 6.90
N SER A 500 -14.37 -24.00 7.92
CA SER A 500 -14.43 -25.10 8.88
C SER A 500 -15.70 -25.08 9.76
N ALA A 501 -16.32 -23.91 9.97
CA ALA A 501 -17.63 -23.80 10.58
C ALA A 501 -18.74 -24.40 9.70
N LEU A 502 -18.68 -24.23 8.37
CA LEU A 502 -19.62 -24.88 7.44
C LEU A 502 -19.56 -26.40 7.58
N LYS A 503 -18.34 -26.95 7.64
CA LYS A 503 -18.13 -28.40 7.81
C LYS A 503 -18.70 -28.93 9.13
N LYS A 504 -18.70 -28.10 10.19
CA LYS A 504 -19.26 -28.45 11.49
C LYS A 504 -20.79 -28.39 11.49
N GLU A 505 -21.37 -27.38 10.88
CA GLU A 505 -22.82 -27.11 10.93
C GLU A 505 -23.60 -27.89 9.86
N PHE A 506 -23.03 -28.03 8.66
CA PHE A 506 -23.68 -28.65 7.50
C PHE A 506 -22.71 -29.62 6.79
N PRO A 507 -22.36 -30.78 7.39
CA PRO A 507 -21.24 -31.60 6.91
C PRO A 507 -21.36 -32.10 5.47
N GLU A 508 -22.54 -32.56 5.05
CA GLU A 508 -22.80 -33.06 3.69
C GLU A 508 -22.76 -31.93 2.65
N VAL A 509 -23.34 -30.78 3.00
CA VAL A 509 -23.31 -29.56 2.19
C VAL A 509 -21.88 -29.07 2.03
N ALA A 510 -21.09 -29.11 3.10
CA ALA A 510 -19.69 -28.69 3.08
C ALA A 510 -18.87 -29.56 2.12
N ASP A 511 -19.04 -30.89 2.14
CA ASP A 511 -18.29 -31.78 1.24
C ASP A 511 -18.59 -31.47 -0.24
N GLN A 512 -19.87 -31.27 -0.56
CA GLN A 512 -20.29 -30.88 -1.91
C GLN A 512 -19.70 -29.53 -2.32
N LEU A 513 -19.76 -28.53 -1.43
CA LEU A 513 -19.25 -27.19 -1.73
C LEU A 513 -17.72 -27.11 -1.74
N PHE A 514 -17.01 -27.92 -0.95
CA PHE A 514 -15.55 -28.00 -0.98
C PHE A 514 -15.04 -28.66 -2.26
N ALA A 515 -15.71 -29.74 -2.71
CA ALA A 515 -15.43 -30.32 -4.02
C ALA A 515 -15.66 -29.28 -5.14
N ALA A 516 -16.81 -28.58 -5.11
CA ALA A 516 -17.09 -27.52 -6.07
C ALA A 516 -16.10 -26.34 -5.97
N ALA A 517 -15.58 -26.02 -4.78
CA ALA A 517 -14.52 -25.00 -4.59
C ALA A 517 -13.23 -25.40 -5.29
N LEU A 518 -12.79 -26.64 -5.11
CA LEU A 518 -11.60 -27.17 -5.76
C LEU A 518 -11.77 -27.19 -7.29
N ASP A 519 -12.91 -27.64 -7.79
CA ASP A 519 -13.18 -27.68 -9.23
C ASP A 519 -13.22 -26.27 -9.85
N ASN A 520 -13.81 -25.29 -9.15
CA ASN A 520 -13.78 -23.90 -9.58
C ASN A 520 -12.35 -23.32 -9.58
N ALA A 521 -11.53 -23.64 -8.58
CA ALA A 521 -10.14 -23.21 -8.53
C ALA A 521 -9.31 -23.80 -9.69
N LYS A 522 -9.47 -25.10 -9.97
CA LYS A 522 -8.87 -25.78 -11.13
C LYS A 522 -9.33 -25.17 -12.45
N TRP A 523 -10.64 -24.93 -12.60
CA TRP A 523 -11.19 -24.31 -13.80
C TRP A 523 -10.57 -22.94 -14.06
N ARG A 524 -10.50 -22.09 -13.03
CA ARG A 524 -9.91 -20.75 -13.13
C ARG A 524 -8.42 -20.80 -13.47
N TYR A 525 -7.64 -21.61 -12.75
CA TYR A 525 -6.21 -21.80 -13.04
C TYR A 525 -5.97 -22.29 -14.46
N ASN A 526 -6.75 -23.26 -14.94
CA ASN A 526 -6.62 -23.78 -16.31
C ASN A 526 -6.94 -22.71 -17.38
N ASN A 527 -7.87 -21.79 -17.10
CA ASN A 527 -8.11 -20.66 -18.00
C ASN A 527 -6.91 -19.70 -18.03
N TYR A 528 -6.31 -19.38 -16.88
CA TYR A 528 -5.09 -18.55 -16.83
C TYR A 528 -3.92 -19.21 -17.55
N LYS A 529 -3.76 -20.53 -17.38
CA LYS A 529 -2.74 -21.30 -18.08
C LYS A 529 -2.93 -21.27 -19.60
N LYS A 530 -4.17 -21.30 -20.09
CA LYS A 530 -4.47 -21.13 -21.52
C LYS A 530 -4.11 -19.74 -22.00
N LEU A 531 -4.50 -18.68 -21.27
CA LEU A 531 -4.17 -17.30 -21.62
C LEU A 531 -2.66 -17.09 -21.69
N ALA A 532 -1.90 -17.59 -20.71
CA ALA A 532 -0.44 -17.50 -20.68
C ALA A 532 0.25 -18.30 -21.82
N ALA A 533 -0.45 -19.28 -22.41
CA ALA A 533 0.07 -20.11 -23.50
C ALA A 533 -0.35 -19.61 -24.90
N GLN A 534 -1.20 -18.58 -25.00
CA GLN A 534 -1.55 -17.97 -26.28
C GLN A 534 -0.28 -17.35 -26.89
N SER A 535 -0.10 -17.55 -28.19
CA SER A 535 1.06 -17.09 -28.95
C SER A 535 0.78 -15.75 -29.60
#